data_AF-A0A956GVA8-F1
#
_entry.id   AF-A0A956GVA8-F1
#
_cell.length_a   1.000
_cell.length_b   1.000
_cell.length_c   1.000
_cell.angle_alpha   90.00
_cell.angle_beta   90.00
_cell.angle_gamma   90.00
#
_symmetry.space_group_name_H-M   'P 1'
#
loop_
_entity.id
_entity.type
_entity.pdbx_description
1 polymer ?
#
loop_
_entity_poly.entity_id
_entity_poly.type
_entity_poly.pdbx_seq_one_letter_code
_entity_poly.pdbx_strand_id
1 'polypeptide(L)'
;MDTEPSPDLARENQDLRRQLAALQEAEDRFRLFFDNAPIGKTITAPDGTLLRVNPAFCAMVGYTADELMAARFATLTHPGDVAISQDRAAQLLAGTIDTATFEKRYLTRTGGVVWTQVSVRLQRDAAGAPRYFITHVIDVTEARTQRLALREAEEAYRTFLDNTEDVVTIVDAAGAYRYVNQAAERALGRPMADLVGRSMFASLHPDDVARTRAAFARWDDERVRTAVLDNRVVGADGVVRDLSWTLLPRRGADGAVDSIWSIGRDVTARNLADAALRASEARFRRIAEHAPDMIYRVSLPDHRVEYVSPVVERILGYTPAEIYATPTLLSTCVHPDARAVRRALWDPSSVTARRTGHDLQIIAKDGTVKWIDERTVVVHDDAGAPVAIEGIVADITVRKRAMQELERSNRELEQFAYVASHDLQEPLRMVSSYTQLLARRYGDALDQDAHDFIGFAVDGATRMQRLIQDLLAYSRVTTRGRPLGDVDAGAALTGALANLQAAIDASAAVVTQEPLPHLPADAGQLTQLFQNLVANAIKFRRPGEAPRIHVGCRRVAGAWEVAVRDEGIGIDPRFFDRIFTIFRRLHTQ
;
A
#
# COMPACT_ATOMS: atom_id res chain seq x y z
N MET A 1 -80.70 -55.33 93.97
CA MET A 1 -80.65 -53.87 93.79
C MET A 1 -79.79 -53.63 92.57
N ASP A 2 -80.38 -53.85 91.40
CA ASP A 2 -79.77 -53.66 90.08
C ASP A 2 -80.84 -52.98 89.25
N THR A 3 -80.73 -51.66 89.11
CA THR A 3 -81.59 -50.87 88.22
C THR A 3 -81.12 -51.08 86.80
N GLU A 4 -81.79 -51.96 86.06
CA GLU A 4 -81.68 -52.06 84.60
C GLU A 4 -81.91 -50.67 83.98
N PRO A 5 -81.03 -50.18 83.09
CA PRO A 5 -81.24 -48.90 82.43
C PRO A 5 -82.45 -48.98 81.49
N SER A 6 -83.32 -47.98 81.55
CA SER A 6 -84.53 -47.84 80.73
C SER A 6 -84.27 -48.13 79.23
N PRO A 7 -85.15 -48.82 78.49
CA PRO A 7 -84.98 -49.14 77.07
C PRO A 7 -84.72 -47.93 76.14
N ASP A 8 -85.06 -46.70 76.55
CA ASP A 8 -84.70 -45.47 75.82
C ASP A 8 -83.18 -45.18 75.87
N LEU A 9 -82.50 -45.46 76.98
CA LEU A 9 -81.05 -45.25 77.16
C LEU A 9 -80.22 -46.19 76.27
N ALA A 10 -80.71 -47.41 75.99
CA ALA A 10 -80.03 -48.38 75.14
C ALA A 10 -80.10 -48.00 73.65
N ARG A 11 -81.23 -47.41 73.22
CA ARG A 11 -81.45 -46.93 71.85
C ARG A 11 -80.65 -45.65 71.56
N GLU A 12 -80.62 -44.74 72.54
CA GLU A 12 -79.80 -43.52 72.50
C GLU A 12 -78.30 -43.83 72.47
N ASN A 13 -77.83 -44.84 73.23
CA ASN A 13 -76.43 -45.31 73.16
C ASN A 13 -76.06 -45.92 71.80
N GLN A 14 -76.99 -46.63 71.15
CA GLN A 14 -76.75 -47.24 69.85
C GLN A 14 -76.68 -46.19 68.72
N ASP A 15 -77.53 -45.18 68.76
CA ASP A 15 -77.50 -44.06 67.81
C ASP A 15 -76.24 -43.20 67.99
N LEU A 16 -75.85 -42.93 69.24
CA LEU A 16 -74.61 -42.21 69.53
C LEU A 16 -73.37 -42.95 69.02
N ARG A 17 -73.34 -44.30 69.15
CA ARG A 17 -72.25 -45.13 68.61
C ARG A 17 -72.19 -45.11 67.08
N ARG A 18 -73.35 -45.09 66.38
CA ARG A 18 -73.40 -44.98 64.92
C ARG A 18 -72.94 -43.59 64.45
N GLN A 19 -73.36 -42.53 65.13
CA GLN A 19 -72.91 -41.17 64.85
C GLN A 19 -71.40 -41.00 65.08
N LEU A 20 -70.87 -41.58 66.16
CA LEU A 20 -69.42 -41.58 66.44
C LEU A 20 -68.63 -42.36 65.38
N ALA A 21 -69.10 -43.53 64.96
CA ALA A 21 -68.44 -44.32 63.92
C ALA A 21 -68.44 -43.60 62.55
N ALA A 22 -69.56 -43.00 62.16
CA ALA A 22 -69.66 -42.22 60.92
C ALA A 22 -68.78 -40.95 60.96
N LEU A 23 -68.68 -40.31 62.13
CA LEU A 23 -67.78 -39.17 62.34
C LEU A 23 -66.31 -39.58 62.23
N GLN A 24 -65.93 -40.71 62.86
CA GLN A 24 -64.59 -41.28 62.75
C GLN A 24 -64.23 -41.65 61.32
N GLU A 25 -65.14 -42.29 60.58
CA GLU A 25 -64.91 -42.65 59.18
C GLU A 25 -64.76 -41.42 58.28
N ALA A 26 -65.56 -40.37 58.50
CA ALA A 26 -65.44 -39.11 57.78
C ALA A 26 -64.13 -38.38 58.12
N GLU A 27 -63.71 -38.39 59.39
CA GLU A 27 -62.45 -37.82 59.86
C GLU A 27 -61.24 -38.56 59.27
N ASP A 28 -61.26 -39.89 59.26
CA ASP A 28 -60.20 -40.72 58.66
C ASP A 28 -60.09 -40.49 57.16
N ARG A 29 -61.23 -40.41 56.47
CA ARG A 29 -61.28 -40.13 55.02
C ARG A 29 -60.75 -38.74 54.70
N PHE A 30 -61.13 -37.73 55.50
CA PHE A 30 -60.59 -36.38 55.37
C PHE A 30 -59.09 -36.36 55.60
N ARG A 31 -58.61 -37.01 56.67
CA ARG A 31 -57.18 -37.13 56.99
C ARG A 31 -56.40 -37.75 55.83
N LEU A 32 -56.85 -38.88 55.30
CA LEU A 32 -56.21 -39.55 54.15
C LEU A 32 -56.16 -38.65 52.91
N PHE A 33 -57.26 -37.97 52.56
CA PHE A 33 -57.30 -37.10 51.37
C PHE A 33 -56.45 -35.82 51.52
N PHE A 34 -56.37 -35.30 52.75
CA PHE A 34 -55.59 -34.10 53.04
C PHE A 34 -54.09 -34.43 53.12
N ASP A 35 -53.73 -35.47 53.86
CA ASP A 35 -52.33 -35.81 54.18
C ASP A 35 -51.62 -36.48 53.00
N ASN A 36 -52.29 -37.34 52.22
CA ASN A 36 -51.66 -38.06 51.09
C ASN A 36 -51.68 -37.28 49.76
N ALA A 37 -52.10 -36.01 49.78
CA ALA A 37 -52.09 -35.22 48.56
C ALA A 37 -50.65 -34.87 48.14
N PRO A 38 -50.28 -35.02 46.86
CA PRO A 38 -48.92 -34.74 46.37
C PRO A 38 -48.63 -33.23 46.22
N ILE A 39 -49.57 -32.38 46.65
CA ILE A 39 -49.46 -30.92 46.62
C ILE A 39 -49.59 -30.40 48.05
N GLY A 40 -49.02 -29.22 48.31
CA GLY A 40 -49.20 -28.58 49.60
C GLY A 40 -50.66 -28.23 49.84
N LYS A 41 -51.19 -28.56 51.00
CA LYS A 41 -52.54 -28.18 51.43
C LYS A 41 -52.49 -27.53 52.80
N THR A 42 -53.19 -26.41 52.94
CA THR A 42 -53.33 -25.74 54.24
C THR A 42 -54.78 -25.37 54.51
N ILE A 43 -55.14 -25.38 55.79
CA ILE A 43 -56.34 -24.74 56.32
C ILE A 43 -55.86 -23.56 57.16
N THR A 44 -56.35 -22.37 56.88
CA THR A 44 -55.90 -21.13 57.54
C THR A 44 -57.11 -20.38 58.08
N ALA A 45 -57.05 -19.89 59.32
CA ALA A 45 -58.09 -19.04 59.89
C ALA A 45 -58.18 -17.69 59.15
N PRO A 46 -59.32 -16.97 59.23
CA PRO A 46 -59.48 -15.65 58.62
C PRO A 46 -58.43 -14.60 59.03
N ASP A 47 -57.85 -14.74 60.22
CA ASP A 47 -56.79 -13.87 60.72
C ASP A 47 -55.39 -14.21 60.15
N GLY A 48 -55.26 -15.32 59.43
CA GLY A 48 -53.99 -15.80 58.85
C GLY A 48 -53.23 -16.81 59.71
N THR A 49 -53.82 -17.32 60.80
CA THR A 49 -53.25 -18.42 61.59
C THR A 49 -53.41 -19.74 60.85
N LEU A 50 -52.34 -20.54 60.72
CA LEU A 50 -52.44 -21.88 60.13
C LEU A 50 -53.14 -22.83 61.11
N LEU A 51 -54.22 -23.47 60.66
CA LEU A 51 -55.05 -24.40 61.43
C LEU A 51 -54.74 -25.87 61.11
N ARG A 52 -54.26 -26.15 59.90
CA ARG A 52 -53.75 -27.47 59.51
C ARG A 52 -52.86 -27.35 58.30
N VAL A 53 -51.81 -28.17 58.23
CA VAL A 53 -50.92 -28.29 57.07
C VAL A 53 -50.69 -29.77 56.77
N ASN A 54 -50.57 -30.14 55.50
CA ASN A 54 -50.29 -31.52 55.11
C ASN A 54 -48.77 -31.78 55.00
N PRO A 55 -48.33 -33.06 55.02
CA PRO A 55 -46.92 -33.41 54.89
C PRO A 55 -46.23 -32.85 53.64
N ALA A 56 -46.93 -32.78 52.49
CA ALA A 56 -46.37 -32.22 51.26
C ALA A 56 -46.05 -30.72 51.37
N PHE A 57 -46.88 -29.94 52.07
CA PHE A 57 -46.57 -28.52 52.32
C PHE A 57 -45.38 -28.38 53.27
N CYS A 58 -45.33 -29.19 54.35
CA CYS A 58 -44.19 -29.22 55.27
C CYS A 58 -42.88 -29.52 54.55
N ALA A 59 -42.86 -30.52 53.67
CA ALA A 59 -41.70 -30.88 52.86
C ALA A 59 -41.27 -29.75 51.90
N MET A 60 -42.23 -29.07 51.29
CA MET A 60 -41.98 -27.96 50.36
C MET A 60 -41.28 -26.77 51.03
N VAL A 61 -41.72 -26.37 52.22
CA VAL A 61 -41.14 -25.21 52.93
C VAL A 61 -40.06 -25.58 53.96
N GLY A 62 -39.91 -26.86 54.30
CA GLY A 62 -38.87 -27.37 55.20
C GLY A 62 -39.13 -27.14 56.68
N TYR A 63 -40.37 -26.87 57.08
CA TYR A 63 -40.79 -26.71 58.48
C TYR A 63 -41.62 -27.91 58.94
N THR A 64 -41.61 -28.21 60.24
CA THR A 64 -42.52 -29.22 60.81
C THR A 64 -43.95 -28.68 60.89
N ALA A 65 -44.93 -29.58 61.00
CA ALA A 65 -46.33 -29.17 61.13
C ALA A 65 -46.54 -28.26 62.37
N ASP A 66 -45.95 -28.62 63.52
CA ASP A 66 -46.08 -27.84 64.76
C ASP A 66 -45.47 -26.43 64.63
N GLU A 67 -44.32 -26.30 63.96
CA GLU A 67 -43.69 -25.00 63.70
C GLU A 67 -44.55 -24.12 62.78
N LEU A 68 -45.15 -24.71 61.74
CA LEU A 68 -46.04 -24.00 60.83
C LEU A 68 -47.33 -23.57 61.53
N MET A 69 -47.88 -24.41 62.38
CA MET A 69 -49.09 -24.16 63.16
C MET A 69 -48.90 -23.08 64.23
N ALA A 70 -47.67 -22.90 64.72
CA ALA A 70 -47.30 -21.80 65.62
C ALA A 70 -46.95 -20.49 64.88
N ALA A 71 -46.83 -20.52 63.55
CA ALA A 71 -46.50 -19.37 62.72
C ALA A 71 -47.74 -18.73 62.09
N ARG A 72 -47.61 -17.48 61.64
CA ARG A 72 -48.62 -16.84 60.79
C ARG A 72 -48.29 -17.13 59.33
N PHE A 73 -49.28 -17.41 58.50
CA PHE A 73 -49.06 -17.69 57.08
C PHE A 73 -48.23 -16.59 56.37
N ALA A 74 -48.41 -15.33 56.77
CA ALA A 74 -47.69 -14.19 56.20
C ALA A 74 -46.16 -14.24 56.42
N THR A 75 -45.67 -14.89 57.49
CA THR A 75 -44.23 -14.98 57.76
C THR A 75 -43.51 -15.95 56.83
N LEU A 76 -44.25 -16.89 56.23
CA LEU A 76 -43.74 -17.82 55.22
C LEU A 76 -43.75 -17.21 53.82
N THR A 77 -44.51 -16.14 53.61
CA THR A 77 -44.63 -15.50 52.29
C THR A 77 -43.50 -14.51 52.10
N HIS A 78 -42.84 -14.54 50.93
CA HIS A 78 -41.80 -13.56 50.61
C HIS A 78 -42.34 -12.12 50.74
N PRO A 79 -41.59 -11.16 51.35
CA PRO A 79 -42.10 -9.82 51.64
C PRO A 79 -42.75 -9.09 50.44
N GLY A 80 -42.15 -9.24 49.25
CA GLY A 80 -42.69 -8.68 48.00
C GLY A 80 -44.04 -9.23 47.55
N ASP A 81 -44.48 -10.39 48.08
CA ASP A 81 -45.71 -11.07 47.68
C ASP A 81 -46.77 -11.09 48.81
N VAL A 82 -46.48 -10.43 49.94
CA VAL A 82 -47.43 -10.31 51.07
C VAL A 82 -48.65 -9.49 50.66
N ALA A 83 -48.42 -8.36 49.98
CA ALA A 83 -49.49 -7.44 49.57
C ALA A 83 -50.51 -8.10 48.63
N ILE A 84 -50.05 -8.83 47.61
CA ILE A 84 -50.94 -9.55 46.69
C ILE A 84 -51.73 -10.63 47.43
N SER A 85 -51.12 -11.31 48.40
CA SER A 85 -51.82 -12.32 49.18
C SER A 85 -52.89 -11.72 50.10
N GLN A 86 -52.60 -10.56 50.71
CA GLN A 86 -53.54 -9.83 51.56
C GLN A 86 -54.73 -9.28 50.75
N ASP A 87 -54.48 -8.71 49.58
CA ASP A 87 -55.52 -8.23 48.66
C ASP A 87 -56.48 -9.37 48.26
N ARG A 88 -55.93 -10.52 47.84
CA ARG A 88 -56.75 -11.70 47.51
C ARG A 88 -57.54 -12.24 48.70
N ALA A 89 -56.94 -12.26 49.89
CA ALA A 89 -57.65 -12.66 51.11
C ALA A 89 -58.78 -11.68 51.46
N ALA A 90 -58.56 -10.37 51.32
CA ALA A 90 -59.58 -9.34 51.56
C ALA A 90 -60.76 -9.47 50.59
N GLN A 91 -60.49 -9.70 49.30
CA GLN A 91 -61.53 -9.93 48.29
C GLN A 91 -62.38 -11.18 48.59
N LEU A 92 -61.75 -12.28 49.03
CA LEU A 92 -62.45 -13.49 49.44
C LEU A 92 -63.31 -13.27 50.69
N LEU A 93 -62.81 -12.54 51.69
CA LEU A 93 -63.54 -12.20 52.92
C LEU A 93 -64.75 -11.30 52.64
N ALA A 94 -64.57 -10.31 51.75
CA ALA A 94 -65.64 -9.44 51.28
C ALA A 94 -66.66 -10.16 50.39
N GLY A 95 -66.32 -11.35 49.87
CA GLY A 95 -67.17 -12.11 48.95
C GLY A 95 -67.21 -11.54 47.54
N THR A 96 -66.24 -10.69 47.16
CA THR A 96 -66.15 -10.15 45.80
C THR A 96 -65.61 -11.18 44.80
N ILE A 97 -64.92 -12.20 45.29
CA ILE A 97 -64.47 -13.37 44.53
C ILE A 97 -64.71 -14.64 45.35
N ASP A 98 -64.99 -15.76 44.69
CA ASP A 98 -65.21 -17.06 45.34
C ASP A 98 -63.91 -17.86 45.53
N THR A 99 -62.96 -17.69 44.63
CA THR A 99 -61.65 -18.35 44.63
C THR A 99 -60.58 -17.38 44.13
N ALA A 100 -59.33 -17.57 44.56
CA ALA A 100 -58.18 -16.85 44.04
C ALA A 100 -57.06 -17.81 43.67
N THR A 101 -56.55 -17.70 42.45
CA THR A 101 -55.37 -18.44 41.97
C THR A 101 -54.29 -17.46 41.52
N PHE A 102 -53.10 -17.56 42.09
CA PHE A 102 -51.99 -16.66 41.79
C PHE A 102 -50.65 -17.29 42.17
N GLU A 103 -49.57 -16.83 41.53
CA GLU A 103 -48.22 -17.24 41.89
C GLU A 103 -47.65 -16.35 43.00
N LYS A 104 -46.94 -16.97 43.94
CA LYS A 104 -46.14 -16.26 44.95
C LYS A 104 -44.97 -17.10 45.42
N ARG A 105 -44.03 -16.45 46.08
CA ARG A 105 -42.86 -17.07 46.69
C ARG A 105 -43.12 -17.41 48.15
N TYR A 106 -42.80 -18.64 48.53
CA TYR A 106 -42.62 -19.03 49.92
C TYR A 106 -41.14 -19.03 50.29
N LEU A 107 -40.85 -18.65 51.54
CA LEU A 107 -39.54 -18.75 52.16
C LEU A 107 -39.42 -20.11 52.86
N THR A 108 -38.34 -20.83 52.57
CA THR A 108 -38.04 -22.09 53.24
C THR A 108 -37.36 -21.86 54.59
N ARG A 109 -37.33 -22.87 55.44
CA ARG A 109 -36.62 -22.84 56.73
C ARG A 109 -35.14 -22.44 56.62
N THR A 110 -34.51 -22.80 55.51
CA THR A 110 -33.10 -22.50 55.23
C THR A 110 -32.89 -21.11 54.61
N GLY A 111 -33.95 -20.32 54.45
CA GLY A 111 -33.91 -19.00 53.81
C GLY A 111 -33.98 -19.04 52.28
N GLY A 112 -34.18 -20.22 51.68
CA GLY A 112 -34.39 -20.38 50.25
C GLY A 112 -35.77 -19.89 49.80
N VAL A 113 -35.96 -19.78 48.49
CA VAL A 113 -37.22 -19.34 47.87
C VAL A 113 -37.80 -20.46 47.02
N VAL A 114 -39.08 -20.76 47.23
CA VAL A 114 -39.85 -21.68 46.39
C VAL A 114 -40.94 -20.89 45.68
N TRP A 115 -40.98 -20.96 44.35
CA TRP A 115 -42.06 -20.39 43.56
C TRP A 115 -43.26 -21.33 43.60
N THR A 116 -44.42 -20.80 43.97
CA THR A 116 -45.63 -21.61 44.09
C THR A 116 -46.82 -20.99 43.40
N GLN A 117 -47.66 -21.83 42.78
CA GLN A 117 -49.01 -21.46 42.41
C GLN A 117 -49.94 -21.79 43.57
N VAL A 118 -50.60 -20.76 44.09
CA VAL A 118 -51.51 -20.87 45.24
C VAL A 118 -52.93 -20.71 44.76
N SER A 119 -53.78 -21.67 45.10
CA SER A 119 -55.23 -21.62 44.86
C SER A 119 -55.94 -21.66 46.20
N VAL A 120 -56.68 -20.60 46.55
CA VAL A 120 -57.32 -20.44 47.85
C VAL A 120 -58.82 -20.18 47.70
N ARG A 121 -59.60 -20.78 48.61
CA ARG A 121 -61.05 -20.59 48.74
C ARG A 121 -61.43 -20.36 50.19
N LEU A 122 -62.40 -19.48 50.45
CA LEU A 122 -62.96 -19.26 51.79
C LEU A 122 -64.16 -20.19 52.04
N GLN A 123 -64.11 -20.94 53.14
CA GLN A 123 -65.25 -21.68 53.67
C GLN A 123 -66.00 -20.82 54.69
N ARG A 124 -67.32 -20.74 54.54
CA ARG A 124 -68.23 -20.05 55.48
C ARG A 124 -69.03 -21.08 56.30
N ASP A 125 -69.50 -20.68 57.47
CA ASP A 125 -70.41 -21.48 58.29
C ASP A 125 -71.88 -21.37 57.82
N ALA A 126 -72.79 -22.03 58.54
CA ALA A 126 -74.22 -22.03 58.21
C ALA A 126 -74.89 -20.64 58.37
N ALA A 127 -74.28 -19.73 59.14
CA ALA A 127 -74.72 -18.35 59.31
C ALA A 127 -74.08 -17.39 58.30
N GLY A 128 -73.23 -17.89 57.39
CA GLY A 128 -72.52 -17.09 56.38
C GLY A 128 -71.22 -16.44 56.87
N ALA A 129 -70.83 -16.65 58.13
CA ALA A 129 -69.61 -16.08 58.68
C ALA A 129 -68.36 -16.83 58.16
N PRO A 130 -67.24 -16.12 57.91
CA PRO A 130 -66.00 -16.73 57.43
C PRO A 130 -65.42 -17.69 58.47
N ARG A 131 -65.22 -18.97 58.10
CA ARG A 131 -64.75 -20.02 59.01
C ARG A 131 -63.26 -20.29 58.85
N TYR A 132 -62.80 -20.61 57.64
CA TYR A 132 -61.38 -20.81 57.31
C TYR A 132 -61.16 -20.80 55.80
N PHE A 133 -59.93 -20.54 55.38
CA PHE A 133 -59.46 -20.72 54.01
C PHE A 133 -58.95 -22.15 53.79
N ILE A 134 -59.32 -22.75 52.66
CA ILE A 134 -58.70 -23.97 52.14
C ILE A 134 -57.78 -23.57 51.00
N THR A 135 -56.50 -23.92 51.11
CA THR A 135 -55.48 -23.54 50.15
C THR A 135 -54.77 -24.77 49.60
N HIS A 136 -54.59 -24.82 48.29
CA HIS A 136 -53.69 -25.74 47.61
C HIS A 136 -52.48 -24.97 47.06
N VAL A 137 -51.30 -25.56 47.21
CA VAL A 137 -50.00 -24.97 46.89
C VAL A 137 -49.23 -25.95 46.01
N ILE A 138 -48.90 -25.53 44.80
CA ILE A 138 -48.13 -26.32 43.83
C ILE A 138 -46.77 -25.64 43.65
N ASP A 139 -45.68 -26.38 43.81
CA ASP A 139 -44.34 -25.89 43.48
C ASP A 139 -44.18 -25.80 41.95
N VAL A 140 -43.79 -24.63 41.46
CA VAL A 140 -43.58 -24.34 40.03
C VAL A 140 -42.15 -23.87 39.74
N THR A 141 -41.23 -24.06 40.70
CA THR A 141 -39.84 -23.57 40.62
C THR A 141 -39.08 -24.16 39.43
N GLU A 142 -39.14 -25.48 39.25
CA GLU A 142 -38.42 -26.18 38.17
C GLU A 142 -38.93 -25.77 36.78
N ALA A 143 -40.25 -25.82 36.56
CA ALA A 143 -40.88 -25.45 35.30
C ALA A 143 -40.58 -23.99 34.91
N ARG A 144 -40.57 -23.07 35.89
CA ARG A 144 -40.22 -21.67 35.66
C ARG A 144 -38.76 -21.50 35.26
N THR A 145 -37.85 -22.21 35.94
CA THR A 145 -36.40 -22.12 35.69
C THR A 145 -36.05 -22.63 34.31
N GLN A 146 -36.61 -23.76 33.89
CA GLN A 146 -36.40 -24.32 32.55
C GLN A 146 -36.92 -23.38 31.45
N ARG A 147 -38.11 -22.80 31.64
CA ARG A 147 -38.69 -21.85 30.68
C ARG A 147 -37.88 -20.58 30.56
N LEU A 148 -37.34 -20.06 31.66
CA LEU A 148 -36.47 -18.88 31.64
C LEU A 148 -35.13 -19.19 30.96
N ALA A 149 -34.48 -20.29 31.34
CA ALA A 149 -33.22 -20.71 30.74
C ALA A 149 -33.34 -20.94 29.23
N LEU A 150 -34.45 -21.52 28.75
CA LEU A 150 -34.70 -21.67 27.32
C LEU A 150 -34.80 -20.31 26.61
N ARG A 151 -35.53 -19.36 27.19
CA ARG A 151 -35.64 -18.00 26.63
C ARG A 151 -34.31 -17.28 26.60
N GLU A 152 -33.54 -17.34 27.68
CA GLU A 152 -32.21 -16.74 27.75
C GLU A 152 -31.26 -17.37 26.72
N ALA A 153 -31.31 -18.69 26.54
CA ALA A 153 -30.53 -19.38 25.51
C ALA A 153 -30.96 -19.00 24.09
N GLU A 154 -32.26 -18.87 23.82
CA GLU A 154 -32.79 -18.43 22.51
C GLU A 154 -32.38 -16.98 22.19
N GLU A 155 -32.46 -16.08 23.16
CA GLU A 155 -32.04 -14.68 23.02
C GLU A 155 -30.52 -14.56 22.81
N ALA A 156 -29.73 -15.31 23.59
CA ALA A 156 -28.28 -15.37 23.42
C ALA A 156 -27.89 -15.92 22.04
N TYR A 157 -28.55 -16.97 21.58
CA TYR A 157 -28.32 -17.56 20.26
C TYR A 157 -28.63 -16.59 19.12
N ARG A 158 -29.78 -15.92 19.16
CA ARG A 158 -30.14 -14.90 18.15
C ARG A 158 -29.13 -13.75 18.15
N THR A 159 -28.78 -13.25 19.32
CA THR A 159 -27.80 -12.16 19.46
C THR A 159 -26.44 -12.55 18.87
N PHE A 160 -25.97 -13.78 19.13
CA PHE A 160 -24.72 -14.28 18.56
C PHE A 160 -24.76 -14.36 17.03
N LEU A 161 -25.85 -14.91 16.47
CA LEU A 161 -25.98 -15.05 15.02
C LEU A 161 -26.12 -13.70 14.30
N ASP A 162 -26.78 -12.72 14.91
CA ASP A 162 -26.97 -11.40 14.30
C ASP A 162 -25.71 -10.54 14.37
N ASN A 163 -24.87 -10.73 15.38
CA ASN A 163 -23.62 -9.97 15.56
C ASN A 163 -22.39 -10.62 14.91
N THR A 164 -22.49 -11.83 14.35
CA THR A 164 -21.36 -12.40 13.60
C THR A 164 -21.17 -11.66 12.27
N GLU A 165 -19.91 -11.50 11.86
CA GLU A 165 -19.54 -10.89 10.57
C GLU A 165 -19.71 -11.86 9.40
N ASP A 166 -19.60 -13.17 9.67
CA ASP A 166 -19.83 -14.19 8.65
C ASP A 166 -21.32 -14.27 8.29
N VAL A 167 -21.60 -14.46 7.01
CA VAL A 167 -22.96 -14.60 6.47
C VAL A 167 -23.53 -15.94 6.92
N VAL A 168 -24.58 -15.95 7.73
CA VAL A 168 -25.24 -17.18 8.18
C VAL A 168 -26.59 -17.28 7.52
N THR A 169 -26.84 -18.40 6.84
CA THR A 169 -28.13 -18.69 6.20
C THR A 169 -28.57 -20.12 6.48
N ILE A 170 -29.87 -20.33 6.56
CA ILE A 170 -30.49 -21.64 6.52
C ILE A 170 -31.43 -21.63 5.34
N VAL A 171 -31.27 -22.57 4.43
CA VAL A 171 -32.17 -22.76 3.29
C VAL A 171 -32.88 -24.10 3.41
N ASP A 172 -34.05 -24.23 2.79
CA ASP A 172 -34.71 -25.52 2.62
C ASP A 172 -34.05 -26.37 1.53
N ALA A 173 -34.57 -27.58 1.31
CA ALA A 173 -34.09 -28.50 0.26
C ALA A 173 -34.16 -27.91 -1.17
N ALA A 174 -35.06 -26.96 -1.42
CA ALA A 174 -35.19 -26.27 -2.71
C ALA A 174 -34.27 -25.04 -2.83
N GLY A 175 -33.55 -24.68 -1.76
CA GLY A 175 -32.67 -23.53 -1.68
C GLY A 175 -33.40 -22.21 -1.37
N ALA A 176 -34.62 -22.25 -0.83
CA ALA A 176 -35.31 -21.05 -0.34
C ALA A 176 -34.87 -20.71 1.09
N TYR A 177 -34.60 -19.43 1.36
CA TYR A 177 -34.15 -18.99 2.69
C TYR A 177 -35.22 -19.21 3.77
N ARG A 178 -34.88 -19.96 4.83
CA ARG A 178 -35.65 -20.05 6.08
C ARG A 178 -35.12 -19.12 7.16
N TYR A 179 -33.81 -18.86 7.13
CA TYR A 179 -33.13 -17.95 8.05
C TYR A 179 -31.99 -17.26 7.32
N VAL A 180 -31.77 -16.00 7.66
CA VAL A 180 -30.62 -15.20 7.27
C VAL A 180 -30.25 -14.34 8.48
N ASN A 181 -28.97 -14.02 8.70
CA ASN A 181 -28.55 -13.09 9.74
C ASN A 181 -28.34 -11.66 9.20
N GLN A 182 -27.97 -10.73 10.09
CA GLN A 182 -27.68 -9.35 9.69
C GLN A 182 -26.50 -9.21 8.72
N ALA A 183 -25.49 -10.09 8.79
CA ALA A 183 -24.40 -10.11 7.80
C ALA A 183 -24.90 -10.48 6.40
N ALA A 184 -25.84 -11.43 6.29
CA ALA A 184 -26.48 -11.77 5.02
C ALA A 184 -27.23 -10.59 4.40
N GLU A 185 -27.99 -9.83 5.20
CA GLU A 185 -28.68 -8.63 4.74
C GLU A 185 -27.71 -7.58 4.18
N ARG A 186 -26.58 -7.34 4.86
CA ARG A 186 -25.53 -6.43 4.37
C ARG A 186 -24.88 -6.95 3.09
N ALA A 187 -24.59 -8.24 2.99
CA ALA A 187 -23.95 -8.84 1.82
C ALA A 187 -24.87 -8.87 0.59
N LEU A 188 -26.18 -9.12 0.80
CA LEU A 188 -27.18 -9.23 -0.25
C LEU A 188 -27.88 -7.89 -0.57
N GLY A 189 -27.71 -6.87 0.28
CA GLY A 189 -28.33 -5.56 0.12
C GLY A 189 -29.86 -5.58 0.20
N ARG A 190 -30.44 -6.56 0.90
CA ARG A 190 -31.89 -6.74 1.01
C ARG A 190 -32.28 -7.02 2.47
N PRO A 191 -33.39 -6.44 2.96
CA PRO A 191 -33.89 -6.72 4.30
C PRO A 191 -34.08 -8.22 4.53
N MET A 192 -33.74 -8.71 5.72
CA MET A 192 -33.93 -10.13 6.10
C MET A 192 -35.36 -10.61 5.81
N ALA A 193 -36.36 -9.79 6.11
CA ALA A 193 -37.78 -10.10 5.88
C ALA A 193 -38.13 -10.36 4.41
N ASP A 194 -37.43 -9.70 3.48
CA ASP A 194 -37.65 -9.89 2.04
C ASP A 194 -36.91 -11.11 1.49
N LEU A 195 -35.84 -11.54 2.17
CA LEU A 195 -35.02 -12.68 1.77
C LEU A 195 -35.67 -14.01 2.11
N VAL A 196 -36.32 -14.10 3.29
CA VAL A 196 -37.01 -15.33 3.71
C VAL A 196 -38.06 -15.75 2.67
N GLY A 197 -38.02 -17.02 2.27
CA GLY A 197 -38.86 -17.61 1.23
C GLY A 197 -38.34 -17.43 -0.21
N ARG A 198 -37.35 -16.56 -0.45
CA ARG A 198 -36.73 -16.41 -1.77
C ARG A 198 -35.67 -17.46 -2.02
N SER A 199 -35.48 -17.82 -3.28
CA SER A 199 -34.42 -18.72 -3.70
C SER A 199 -33.05 -18.07 -3.63
N MET A 200 -32.09 -18.71 -2.95
CA MET A 200 -30.70 -18.26 -2.86
C MET A 200 -30.02 -18.16 -4.24
N PHE A 201 -30.43 -19.00 -5.20
CA PHE A 201 -29.85 -19.03 -6.54
C PHE A 201 -30.09 -17.73 -7.32
N ALA A 202 -31.09 -16.92 -6.94
CA ALA A 202 -31.37 -15.64 -7.57
C ALA A 202 -30.33 -14.56 -7.24
N SER A 203 -29.55 -14.74 -6.18
CA SER A 203 -28.52 -13.81 -5.74
C SER A 203 -27.11 -14.24 -6.15
N LEU A 204 -26.97 -15.37 -6.85
CA LEU A 204 -25.68 -15.85 -7.35
C LEU A 204 -25.37 -15.20 -8.70
N HIS A 205 -24.08 -15.01 -8.97
CA HIS A 205 -23.61 -14.65 -10.31
C HIS A 205 -24.03 -15.73 -11.33
N PRO A 206 -24.45 -15.37 -12.55
CA PRO A 206 -24.99 -16.33 -13.53
C PRO A 206 -24.09 -17.55 -13.79
N ASP A 207 -22.79 -17.34 -13.95
CA ASP A 207 -21.80 -18.41 -14.16
C ASP A 207 -21.73 -19.44 -13.01
N ASP A 208 -22.11 -19.02 -11.80
CA ASP A 208 -21.97 -19.81 -10.59
C ASP A 208 -23.23 -20.65 -10.30
N VAL A 209 -24.39 -20.27 -10.86
CA VAL A 209 -25.70 -20.90 -10.60
C VAL A 209 -25.69 -22.40 -10.95
N ALA A 210 -25.19 -22.76 -12.13
CA ALA A 210 -25.22 -24.15 -12.60
C ALA A 210 -24.36 -25.06 -11.72
N ARG A 211 -23.16 -24.60 -11.34
CA ARG A 211 -22.26 -25.32 -10.43
C ARG A 211 -22.88 -25.48 -9.05
N THR A 212 -23.45 -24.42 -8.49
CA THR A 212 -24.05 -24.46 -7.15
C THR A 212 -25.29 -25.36 -7.12
N ARG A 213 -26.15 -25.32 -8.15
CA ARG A 213 -27.29 -26.26 -8.26
C ARG A 213 -26.83 -27.72 -8.33
N ALA A 214 -25.79 -28.01 -9.11
CA ALA A 214 -25.25 -29.36 -9.19
C ALA A 214 -24.66 -29.84 -7.86
N ALA A 215 -24.04 -28.94 -7.08
CA ALA A 215 -23.59 -29.25 -5.73
C ALA A 215 -24.77 -29.48 -4.76
N PHE A 216 -25.83 -28.68 -4.86
CA PHE A 216 -27.05 -28.85 -4.07
C PHE A 216 -27.81 -30.15 -4.38
N ALA A 217 -27.81 -30.59 -5.63
CA ALA A 217 -28.45 -31.85 -6.02
C ALA A 217 -27.73 -33.12 -5.50
N ARG A 218 -26.49 -32.98 -5.01
CA ARG A 218 -25.69 -34.13 -4.52
C ARG A 218 -25.93 -34.46 -3.04
N TRP A 219 -26.74 -33.68 -2.33
CA TRP A 219 -26.96 -33.86 -0.89
C TRP A 219 -27.79 -35.09 -0.52
N ASP A 220 -28.45 -35.72 -1.50
CA ASP A 220 -29.11 -37.01 -1.31
C ASP A 220 -28.11 -38.16 -1.09
N ASP A 221 -26.82 -37.97 -1.39
CA ASP A 221 -25.77 -38.92 -1.03
C ASP A 221 -25.38 -38.75 0.46
N GLU A 222 -25.69 -39.77 1.27
CA GLU A 222 -25.42 -39.81 2.71
C GLU A 222 -23.92 -39.66 3.07
N ARG A 223 -23.01 -39.84 2.12
CA ARG A 223 -21.57 -39.65 2.34
C ARG A 223 -21.19 -38.17 2.44
N VAL A 224 -22.00 -37.26 1.92
CA VAL A 224 -21.69 -35.82 1.92
C VAL A 224 -22.14 -35.20 3.23
N ARG A 225 -21.18 -35.00 4.16
CA ARG A 225 -21.43 -34.40 5.48
C ARG A 225 -21.22 -32.89 5.53
N THR A 226 -20.41 -32.37 4.62
CA THR A 226 -20.11 -30.94 4.47
C THR A 226 -19.63 -30.69 3.05
N ALA A 227 -19.79 -29.46 2.56
CA ALA A 227 -19.22 -29.01 1.30
C ALA A 227 -18.70 -27.60 1.46
N VAL A 228 -17.63 -27.29 0.72
CA VAL A 228 -17.10 -25.95 0.58
C VAL A 228 -17.37 -25.48 -0.85
N LEU A 229 -17.96 -24.30 -0.99
CA LEU A 229 -18.28 -23.71 -2.28
C LEU A 229 -17.90 -22.24 -2.27
N ASP A 230 -17.07 -21.83 -3.22
CA ASP A 230 -16.84 -20.41 -3.46
C ASP A 230 -17.86 -19.92 -4.47
N ASN A 231 -18.58 -18.84 -4.13
CA ASN A 231 -19.58 -18.26 -5.01
C ASN A 231 -19.50 -16.74 -5.04
N ARG A 232 -19.63 -16.20 -6.25
CA ARG A 232 -19.91 -14.79 -6.47
C ARG A 232 -21.38 -14.52 -6.19
N VAL A 233 -21.64 -13.65 -5.22
CA VAL A 233 -22.97 -13.20 -4.85
C VAL A 233 -23.15 -11.77 -5.32
N VAL A 234 -24.26 -11.52 -6.00
CA VAL A 234 -24.63 -10.20 -6.53
C VAL A 234 -25.64 -9.58 -5.56
N GLY A 235 -25.21 -8.54 -4.84
CA GLY A 235 -26.09 -7.78 -3.98
C GLY A 235 -27.13 -6.99 -4.78
N ALA A 236 -28.20 -6.52 -4.12
CA ALA A 236 -29.18 -5.65 -4.74
C ALA A 236 -28.62 -4.28 -5.16
N ASP A 237 -27.47 -3.89 -4.59
CA ASP A 237 -26.64 -2.76 -5.00
C ASP A 237 -25.87 -3.01 -6.31
N GLY A 238 -25.92 -4.24 -6.86
CA GLY A 238 -25.16 -4.66 -8.03
C GLY A 238 -23.70 -5.00 -7.72
N VAL A 239 -23.26 -4.88 -6.47
CA VAL A 239 -21.88 -5.20 -6.07
C VAL A 239 -21.72 -6.70 -6.01
N VAL A 240 -20.69 -7.21 -6.68
CA VAL A 240 -20.30 -8.62 -6.64
C VAL A 240 -19.38 -8.85 -5.44
N ARG A 241 -19.74 -9.80 -4.60
CA ARG A 241 -18.96 -10.24 -3.43
C ARG A 241 -18.58 -11.70 -3.60
N ASP A 242 -17.31 -12.03 -3.37
CA ASP A 242 -16.83 -13.41 -3.34
C ASP A 242 -17.07 -13.99 -1.95
N LEU A 243 -18.03 -14.91 -1.83
CA LEU A 243 -18.32 -15.61 -0.57
C LEU A 243 -17.84 -17.06 -0.63
N SER A 244 -17.00 -17.44 0.33
CA SER A 244 -16.59 -18.82 0.56
C SER A 244 -17.51 -19.47 1.57
N TRP A 245 -18.31 -20.43 1.12
CA TRP A 245 -19.38 -21.07 1.89
C TRP A 245 -18.95 -22.42 2.43
N THR A 246 -19.26 -22.67 3.70
CA THR A 246 -19.30 -24.01 4.28
C THR A 246 -20.77 -24.40 4.48
N LEU A 247 -21.21 -25.48 3.83
CA LEU A 247 -22.59 -25.95 3.83
C LEU A 247 -22.73 -27.24 4.65
N LEU A 248 -23.69 -27.24 5.55
CA LEU A 248 -23.98 -28.30 6.52
C LEU A 248 -25.43 -28.76 6.33
N PRO A 249 -25.66 -29.91 5.65
CA PRO A 249 -27.01 -30.44 5.47
C PRO A 249 -27.55 -30.97 6.80
N ARG A 250 -28.80 -30.63 7.11
CA ARG A 250 -29.55 -31.11 8.27
C ARG A 250 -30.66 -32.02 7.79
N ARG A 251 -30.62 -33.26 8.26
CA ARG A 251 -31.59 -34.31 7.91
C ARG A 251 -32.76 -34.33 8.89
N GLY A 252 -33.95 -34.61 8.35
CA GLY A 252 -35.16 -34.85 9.12
C GLY A 252 -35.19 -36.25 9.75
N ALA A 253 -36.30 -36.58 10.43
CA ALA A 253 -36.50 -37.88 11.06
C ALA A 253 -36.59 -39.05 10.05
N ASP A 254 -36.87 -38.74 8.78
CA ASP A 254 -36.94 -39.66 7.64
C ASP A 254 -35.59 -39.88 6.93
N GLY A 255 -34.52 -39.22 7.39
CA GLY A 255 -33.18 -39.30 6.78
C GLY A 255 -32.99 -38.40 5.56
N ALA A 256 -34.04 -37.75 5.06
CA ALA A 256 -33.95 -36.80 3.95
C ALA A 256 -33.40 -35.46 4.43
N VAL A 257 -32.73 -34.70 3.55
CA VAL A 257 -32.24 -33.35 3.88
C VAL A 257 -33.43 -32.38 3.90
N ASP A 258 -33.74 -31.82 5.07
CA ASP A 258 -34.81 -30.82 5.23
C ASP A 258 -34.29 -29.38 5.08
N SER A 259 -33.07 -29.12 5.56
CA SER A 259 -32.45 -27.80 5.46
C SER A 259 -30.94 -27.87 5.31
N ILE A 260 -30.35 -26.81 4.77
CA ILE A 260 -28.91 -26.66 4.63
C ILE A 260 -28.49 -25.40 5.37
N TRP A 261 -27.67 -25.59 6.39
CA TRP A 261 -27.12 -24.53 7.22
C TRP A 261 -25.80 -24.09 6.62
N SER A 262 -25.61 -22.81 6.39
CA SER A 262 -24.46 -22.32 5.65
C SER A 262 -23.83 -21.13 6.35
N ILE A 263 -22.50 -21.14 6.41
CA ILE A 263 -21.69 -20.00 6.86
C ILE A 263 -20.85 -19.56 5.66
N GLY A 264 -20.99 -18.31 5.25
CA GLY A 264 -20.28 -17.68 4.13
C GLY A 264 -19.34 -16.60 4.64
N ARG A 265 -18.06 -16.72 4.30
CA ARG A 265 -17.07 -15.67 4.59
C ARG A 265 -16.81 -14.83 3.36
N ASP A 266 -16.83 -13.52 3.52
CA ASP A 266 -16.44 -12.59 2.46
C ASP A 266 -14.92 -12.61 2.27
N VAL A 267 -14.49 -13.08 1.11
CA VAL A 267 -13.08 -13.16 0.70
C VAL A 267 -12.76 -12.20 -0.44
N THR A 268 -13.67 -11.28 -0.78
CA THR A 268 -13.52 -10.32 -1.89
C THR A 268 -12.24 -9.49 -1.75
N ALA A 269 -12.02 -8.89 -0.57
CA ALA A 269 -10.85 -8.05 -0.32
C ALA A 269 -9.54 -8.84 -0.46
N ARG A 270 -9.51 -10.08 0.02
CA ARG A 270 -8.35 -10.98 -0.10
C ARG A 270 -8.09 -11.34 -1.56
N ASN A 271 -9.11 -11.77 -2.30
CA ASN A 271 -8.98 -12.14 -3.71
C ASN A 271 -8.51 -10.95 -4.56
N LEU A 272 -9.03 -9.74 -4.29
CA LEU A 272 -8.59 -8.51 -4.96
C LEU A 272 -7.13 -8.18 -4.63
N ALA A 273 -6.71 -8.32 -3.37
CA ALA A 273 -5.32 -8.10 -2.97
C ALA A 273 -4.36 -9.10 -3.64
N ASP A 274 -4.71 -10.39 -3.65
CA ASP A 274 -3.92 -11.45 -4.30
C ASP A 274 -3.85 -11.21 -5.82
N ALA A 275 -4.96 -10.82 -6.46
CA ALA A 275 -4.99 -10.50 -7.88
C ALA A 275 -4.16 -9.25 -8.20
N ALA A 276 -4.25 -8.20 -7.38
CA ALA A 276 -3.46 -6.98 -7.53
C ALA A 276 -1.96 -7.26 -7.35
N LEU A 277 -1.59 -8.09 -6.37
CA LEU A 277 -0.22 -8.53 -6.15
C LEU A 277 0.32 -9.29 -7.37
N ARG A 278 -0.41 -10.31 -7.85
CA ARG A 278 -0.03 -11.07 -9.06
C ARG A 278 0.08 -10.17 -10.29
N ALA A 279 -0.85 -9.23 -10.47
CA ALA A 279 -0.81 -8.28 -11.58
C ALA A 279 0.40 -7.33 -11.49
N SER A 280 0.76 -6.92 -10.27
CA SER A 280 1.94 -6.11 -9.99
C SER A 280 3.23 -6.89 -10.26
N GLU A 281 3.35 -8.11 -9.73
CA GLU A 281 4.47 -9.01 -9.98
C GLU A 281 4.67 -9.29 -11.47
N ALA A 282 3.59 -9.61 -12.19
CA ALA A 282 3.64 -9.84 -13.63
C ALA A 282 4.06 -8.57 -14.40
N ARG A 283 3.64 -7.39 -13.93
CA ARG A 283 4.05 -6.10 -14.51
C ARG A 283 5.53 -5.84 -14.30
N PHE A 284 6.05 -5.99 -13.08
CA PHE A 284 7.47 -5.81 -12.78
C PHE A 284 8.33 -6.83 -13.51
N ARG A 285 7.90 -8.10 -13.60
CA ARG A 285 8.57 -9.13 -14.38
C ARG A 285 8.70 -8.73 -15.86
N ARG A 286 7.62 -8.26 -16.50
CA ARG A 286 7.67 -7.78 -17.89
C ARG A 286 8.61 -6.59 -18.08
N ILE A 287 8.61 -5.63 -17.14
CA ILE A 287 9.53 -4.49 -17.19
C ILE A 287 10.98 -4.99 -17.12
N ALA A 288 11.28 -5.91 -16.21
CA ALA A 288 12.62 -6.44 -16.05
C ALA A 288 13.08 -7.31 -17.24
N GLU A 289 12.17 -8.06 -17.86
CA GLU A 289 12.47 -8.90 -19.04
C GLU A 289 12.70 -8.09 -20.32
N HIS A 290 12.07 -6.93 -20.46
CA HIS A 290 12.19 -6.07 -21.65
C HIS A 290 13.11 -4.86 -21.46
N ALA A 291 13.68 -4.66 -20.28
CA ALA A 291 14.66 -3.61 -20.04
C ALA A 291 15.89 -3.78 -20.97
N PRO A 292 16.48 -2.68 -21.47
CA PRO A 292 17.72 -2.75 -22.24
C PRO A 292 18.92 -3.13 -21.36
N ASP A 293 18.85 -2.81 -20.07
CA ASP A 293 19.91 -3.05 -19.09
C ASP A 293 19.65 -4.36 -18.35
N MET A 294 20.73 -5.07 -18.00
CA MET A 294 20.63 -6.28 -17.19
C MET A 294 20.36 -5.89 -15.74
N ILE A 295 19.29 -6.43 -15.18
CA ILE A 295 18.94 -6.31 -13.76
C ILE A 295 19.38 -7.59 -13.06
N TYR A 296 20.02 -7.46 -11.90
CA TYR A 296 20.40 -8.60 -11.09
C TYR A 296 20.17 -8.35 -9.61
N ARG A 297 19.99 -9.44 -8.86
CA ARG A 297 19.95 -9.46 -7.40
C ARG A 297 20.79 -10.63 -6.90
N VAL A 298 21.66 -10.34 -5.95
CA VAL A 298 22.57 -11.29 -5.33
C VAL A 298 22.38 -11.23 -3.81
N SER A 299 22.14 -12.37 -3.17
CA SER A 299 22.00 -12.44 -1.73
C SER A 299 23.32 -12.23 -1.00
N LEU A 300 23.24 -11.71 0.22
CA LEU A 300 24.36 -11.61 1.16
C LEU A 300 24.06 -12.47 2.40
N PRO A 301 25.10 -13.09 3.01
CA PRO A 301 26.52 -13.04 2.65
C PRO A 301 26.96 -14.12 1.65
N ASP A 302 26.06 -14.98 1.20
CA ASP A 302 26.37 -16.16 0.36
C ASP A 302 26.69 -15.83 -1.10
N HIS A 303 26.47 -14.59 -1.54
CA HIS A 303 26.73 -14.10 -2.89
C HIS A 303 26.06 -14.96 -3.99
N ARG A 304 24.90 -15.55 -3.68
CA ARG A 304 24.13 -16.34 -4.64
C ARG A 304 23.27 -15.42 -5.49
N VAL A 305 23.27 -15.63 -6.81
CA VAL A 305 22.39 -14.89 -7.72
C VAL A 305 20.94 -15.38 -7.51
N GLU A 306 20.11 -14.54 -6.91
CA GLU A 306 18.68 -14.84 -6.68
C GLU A 306 17.84 -14.53 -7.92
N TYR A 307 18.25 -13.50 -8.66
CA TYR A 307 17.59 -13.09 -9.89
C TYR A 307 18.59 -12.48 -10.86
N VAL A 308 18.44 -12.80 -12.15
CA VAL A 308 19.07 -12.09 -13.24
C VAL A 308 18.10 -12.03 -14.42
N SER A 309 17.92 -10.83 -14.99
CA SER A 309 17.05 -10.63 -16.16
C SER A 309 17.59 -11.41 -17.38
N PRO A 310 16.74 -11.86 -18.32
CA PRO A 310 17.15 -12.55 -19.56
C PRO A 310 18.16 -11.78 -20.42
N VAL A 311 18.27 -10.45 -20.23
CA VAL A 311 19.26 -9.57 -20.88
C VAL A 311 20.70 -10.05 -20.64
N VAL A 312 20.98 -10.81 -19.59
CA VAL A 312 22.29 -11.42 -19.33
C VAL A 312 22.80 -12.25 -20.49
N GLU A 313 21.92 -12.89 -21.26
CA GLU A 313 22.30 -13.67 -22.43
C GLU A 313 22.82 -12.78 -23.56
N ARG A 314 22.22 -11.61 -23.75
CA ARG A 314 22.70 -10.61 -24.73
C ARG A 314 24.03 -9.98 -24.31
N ILE A 315 24.21 -9.69 -23.02
CA ILE A 315 25.42 -9.03 -22.51
C ILE A 315 26.57 -10.03 -22.37
N LEU A 316 26.38 -11.13 -21.65
CA LEU A 316 27.43 -12.09 -21.30
C LEU A 316 27.41 -13.38 -22.15
N GLY A 317 26.34 -13.70 -22.86
CA GLY A 317 26.23 -14.96 -23.63
C GLY A 317 25.83 -16.18 -22.80
N TYR A 318 25.48 -16.00 -21.53
CA TYR A 318 24.99 -17.06 -20.66
C TYR A 318 23.49 -16.93 -20.44
N THR A 319 22.78 -18.05 -20.45
CA THR A 319 21.37 -18.08 -20.05
C THR A 319 21.24 -17.82 -18.54
N PRO A 320 20.09 -17.29 -18.06
CA PRO A 320 19.84 -17.18 -16.62
C PRO A 320 20.04 -18.50 -15.87
N ALA A 321 19.66 -19.64 -16.47
CA ALA A 321 19.83 -20.97 -15.88
C ALA A 321 21.31 -21.32 -15.63
N GLU A 322 22.21 -21.00 -16.55
CA GLU A 322 23.66 -21.20 -16.37
C GLU A 322 24.22 -20.33 -15.23
N ILE A 323 23.72 -19.09 -15.11
CA ILE A 323 24.09 -18.15 -14.04
C ILE A 323 23.63 -18.69 -12.69
N TYR A 324 22.39 -19.16 -12.57
CA TYR A 324 21.86 -19.74 -11.33
C TYR A 324 22.59 -21.03 -10.93
N ALA A 325 23.02 -21.84 -11.91
CA ALA A 325 23.77 -23.06 -11.65
C ALA A 325 25.22 -22.80 -11.21
N THR A 326 25.79 -21.63 -11.55
CA THR A 326 27.20 -21.29 -11.27
C THR A 326 27.32 -19.94 -10.55
N PRO A 327 27.30 -19.91 -9.21
CA PRO A 327 27.30 -18.68 -8.43
C PRO A 327 28.47 -17.73 -8.71
N THR A 328 29.61 -18.24 -9.17
CA THR A 328 30.83 -17.45 -9.43
C THR A 328 30.87 -16.82 -10.83
N LEU A 329 29.93 -17.15 -11.72
CA LEU A 329 30.02 -16.81 -13.15
C LEU A 329 30.04 -15.30 -13.40
N LEU A 330 29.20 -14.53 -12.70
CA LEU A 330 29.19 -13.07 -12.84
C LEU A 330 30.53 -12.43 -12.41
N SER A 331 31.19 -13.02 -11.41
CA SER A 331 32.48 -12.53 -10.90
C SER A 331 33.64 -12.90 -11.82
N THR A 332 33.60 -14.06 -12.49
CA THR A 332 34.67 -14.50 -13.39
C THR A 332 34.66 -13.79 -14.73
N CYS A 333 33.48 -13.36 -15.20
CA CYS A 333 33.30 -12.56 -16.41
C CYS A 333 33.92 -11.16 -16.34
N VAL A 334 34.27 -10.64 -15.16
CA VAL A 334 34.92 -9.34 -15.05
C VAL A 334 36.38 -9.42 -15.51
N HIS A 335 36.77 -8.51 -16.40
CA HIS A 335 38.14 -8.43 -16.91
C HIS A 335 39.14 -8.32 -15.74
N PRO A 336 40.31 -9.01 -15.77
CA PRO A 336 41.26 -9.03 -14.66
C PRO A 336 41.56 -7.66 -14.05
N ASP A 337 41.79 -6.66 -14.90
CA ASP A 337 42.10 -5.28 -14.50
C ASP A 337 40.94 -4.57 -13.77
N ALA A 338 39.70 -5.01 -14.03
CA ALA A 338 38.48 -4.43 -13.46
C ALA A 338 38.01 -5.15 -12.18
N ARG A 339 38.62 -6.29 -11.81
CA ARG A 339 38.18 -7.11 -10.65
C ARG A 339 38.36 -6.40 -9.31
N ALA A 340 39.43 -5.62 -9.15
CA ALA A 340 39.67 -4.87 -7.92
C ALA A 340 38.60 -3.78 -7.72
N VAL A 341 38.27 -3.05 -8.79
CA VAL A 341 37.21 -2.03 -8.80
C VAL A 341 35.85 -2.67 -8.52
N ARG A 342 35.54 -3.80 -9.19
CA ARG A 342 34.30 -4.55 -8.94
C ARG A 342 34.16 -5.00 -7.49
N ARG A 343 35.24 -5.51 -6.89
CA ARG A 343 35.21 -5.97 -5.49
C ARG A 343 34.93 -4.82 -4.52
N ALA A 344 35.53 -3.66 -4.76
CA ALA A 344 35.24 -2.45 -3.97
C ALA A 344 33.77 -2.03 -4.12
N LEU A 345 33.19 -2.11 -5.33
CA LEU A 345 31.77 -1.78 -5.57
C LEU A 345 30.77 -2.70 -4.87
N TRP A 346 31.21 -3.90 -4.52
CA TRP A 346 30.39 -4.92 -3.86
C TRP A 346 30.69 -5.03 -2.36
N ASP A 347 31.53 -4.15 -1.81
CA ASP A 347 31.79 -4.08 -0.37
C ASP A 347 30.62 -3.37 0.35
N PRO A 348 29.85 -4.08 1.21
CA PRO A 348 28.70 -3.51 1.91
C PRO A 348 29.02 -2.26 2.75
N SER A 349 30.27 -2.11 3.20
CA SER A 349 30.72 -0.97 4.01
C SER A 349 31.00 0.30 3.17
N SER A 350 31.17 0.13 1.86
CA SER A 350 31.53 1.22 0.93
C SER A 350 30.32 1.86 0.24
N VAL A 351 29.16 1.18 0.24
CA VAL A 351 27.95 1.61 -0.44
C VAL A 351 27.18 2.63 0.41
N THR A 352 27.69 3.86 0.44
CA THR A 352 26.84 5.01 0.74
C THR A 352 25.85 5.20 -0.41
N ALA A 353 24.63 5.67 -0.13
CA ALA A 353 23.47 5.76 -1.04
C ALA A 353 23.67 6.60 -2.34
N ARG A 354 24.90 6.90 -2.76
CA ARG A 354 25.23 7.58 -4.01
C ARG A 354 25.56 6.56 -5.10
N ARG A 355 24.77 6.62 -6.17
CA ARG A 355 24.98 5.93 -7.45
C ARG A 355 26.35 6.28 -8.03
N THR A 356 27.37 5.47 -7.77
CA THR A 356 28.63 5.54 -8.52
C THR A 356 28.56 4.50 -9.64
N GLY A 357 28.25 4.96 -10.86
CA GLY A 357 28.40 4.15 -12.06
C GLY A 357 29.88 4.01 -12.40
N HIS A 358 30.34 2.79 -12.63
CA HIS A 358 31.71 2.54 -13.08
C HIS A 358 31.71 1.85 -14.44
N ASP A 359 32.49 2.42 -15.35
CA ASP A 359 32.77 1.79 -16.64
C ASP A 359 33.75 0.64 -16.41
N LEU A 360 33.28 -0.60 -16.56
CA LEU A 360 34.05 -1.82 -16.37
C LEU A 360 34.14 -2.61 -17.67
N GLN A 361 35.24 -3.32 -17.84
CA GLN A 361 35.36 -4.31 -18.91
C GLN A 361 34.94 -5.68 -18.41
N ILE A 362 34.16 -6.37 -19.23
CA ILE A 362 33.75 -7.76 -19.04
C ILE A 362 34.13 -8.60 -20.26
N ILE A 363 34.28 -9.89 -20.04
CA ILE A 363 34.58 -10.91 -21.03
C ILE A 363 33.34 -11.81 -21.14
N ALA A 364 32.69 -11.77 -22.29
CA ALA A 364 31.54 -12.62 -22.59
C ALA A 364 31.96 -14.08 -22.83
N LYS A 365 30.99 -15.00 -22.87
CA LYS A 365 31.19 -16.44 -23.08
C LYS A 365 31.98 -16.77 -24.35
N ASP A 366 31.84 -15.95 -25.39
CA ASP A 366 32.55 -16.08 -26.67
C ASP A 366 33.97 -15.47 -26.66
N GLY A 367 34.42 -14.93 -25.52
CA GLY A 367 35.71 -14.27 -25.35
C GLY A 367 35.72 -12.79 -25.76
N THR A 368 34.60 -12.22 -26.23
CA THR A 368 34.54 -10.81 -26.61
C THR A 368 34.62 -9.90 -25.39
N VAL A 369 35.41 -8.83 -25.49
CA VAL A 369 35.50 -7.79 -24.46
C VAL A 369 34.43 -6.75 -24.70
N LYS A 370 33.59 -6.51 -23.69
CA LYS A 370 32.54 -5.50 -23.69
C LYS A 370 32.75 -4.49 -22.58
N TRP A 371 32.32 -3.26 -22.81
CA TRP A 371 32.27 -2.22 -21.80
C TRP A 371 30.87 -2.15 -21.20
N ILE A 372 30.79 -2.13 -19.87
CA ILE A 372 29.55 -1.98 -19.14
C ILE A 372 29.59 -0.77 -18.20
N ASP A 373 28.46 -0.09 -18.03
CA ASP A 373 28.21 0.81 -16.90
C ASP A 373 27.39 0.03 -15.87
N GLU A 374 27.98 -0.19 -14.69
CA GLU A 374 27.30 -0.89 -13.60
C GLU A 374 26.97 0.05 -12.46
N ARG A 375 25.74 -0.05 -11.96
CA ARG A 375 25.25 0.67 -10.78
C ARG A 375 24.66 -0.31 -9.80
N THR A 376 25.14 -0.27 -8.56
CA THR A 376 24.77 -1.22 -7.50
C THR A 376 24.24 -0.48 -6.28
N VAL A 377 23.37 -1.15 -5.53
CA VAL A 377 22.88 -0.73 -4.21
C VAL A 377 22.86 -1.94 -3.27
N VAL A 378 23.10 -1.69 -1.99
CA VAL A 378 22.99 -2.70 -0.94
C VAL A 378 21.63 -2.57 -0.28
N VAL A 379 20.87 -3.67 -0.31
CA VAL A 379 19.57 -3.81 0.34
C VAL A 379 19.79 -4.27 1.77
N HIS A 380 19.14 -3.60 2.71
CA HIS A 380 19.20 -3.90 4.13
C HIS A 380 17.84 -4.42 4.62
N ASP A 381 17.82 -5.27 5.64
CA ASP A 381 16.59 -5.63 6.35
C ASP A 381 16.13 -4.53 7.33
N ASP A 382 15.00 -4.76 7.99
CA ASP A 382 14.42 -3.82 8.97
C ASP A 382 15.35 -3.58 10.19
N ALA A 383 16.31 -4.47 10.45
CA ALA A 383 17.31 -4.34 11.50
C ALA A 383 18.58 -3.59 11.03
N GLY A 384 18.65 -3.21 9.74
CA GLY A 384 19.77 -2.51 9.13
C GLY A 384 20.93 -3.42 8.71
N ALA A 385 20.75 -4.74 8.71
CA ALA A 385 21.76 -5.68 8.24
C ALA A 385 21.69 -5.83 6.71
N PRO A 386 22.84 -5.89 5.98
CA PRO A 386 22.84 -6.06 4.54
C PRO A 386 22.41 -7.47 4.14
N VAL A 387 21.37 -7.58 3.32
CA VAL A 387 20.76 -8.86 2.90
C VAL A 387 20.90 -9.16 1.41
N ALA A 388 21.11 -8.14 0.57
CA ALA A 388 21.32 -8.35 -0.86
C ALA A 388 22.07 -7.19 -1.52
N ILE A 389 22.63 -7.44 -2.70
CA ILE A 389 23.13 -6.46 -3.65
C ILE A 389 22.22 -6.50 -4.88
N GLU A 390 21.65 -5.35 -5.23
CA GLU A 390 20.87 -5.18 -6.45
C GLU A 390 21.61 -4.25 -7.39
N GLY A 391 21.52 -4.50 -8.69
CA GLY A 391 22.17 -3.62 -9.65
C GLY A 391 21.60 -3.68 -11.05
N ILE A 392 21.96 -2.65 -11.81
CA ILE A 392 21.71 -2.55 -13.24
C ILE A 392 23.04 -2.46 -13.98
N VAL A 393 23.10 -3.13 -15.14
CA VAL A 393 24.28 -3.19 -15.99
C VAL A 393 23.90 -2.86 -17.42
N ALA A 394 24.40 -1.73 -17.92
CA ALA A 394 24.18 -1.28 -19.29
C ALA A 394 25.39 -1.63 -20.16
N ASP A 395 25.18 -2.20 -21.35
CA ASP A 395 26.25 -2.37 -22.35
C ASP A 395 26.53 -1.04 -23.06
N ILE A 396 27.70 -0.47 -22.81
CA ILE A 396 28.14 0.82 -23.35
C ILE A 396 29.25 0.64 -24.40
N THR A 397 29.45 -0.57 -24.92
CA THR A 397 30.54 -0.89 -25.86
C THR A 397 30.49 -0.03 -27.11
N VAL A 398 29.30 0.14 -27.73
CA VAL A 398 29.13 0.97 -28.93
C VAL A 398 29.49 2.42 -28.63
N ARG A 399 29.00 2.95 -27.49
CA ARG A 399 29.28 4.32 -27.04
C ARG A 399 30.78 4.55 -26.82
N LYS A 400 31.47 3.60 -26.17
CA LYS A 400 32.92 3.68 -25.92
C LYS A 400 33.74 3.61 -27.21
N ARG A 401 33.37 2.73 -28.15
CA ARG A 401 34.04 2.64 -29.46
C ARG A 401 33.88 3.92 -30.27
N ALA A 402 32.67 4.46 -30.36
CA ALA A 402 32.41 5.71 -31.07
C ALA A 402 33.21 6.89 -30.47
N MET A 403 33.30 6.98 -29.14
CA MET A 403 34.11 8.00 -28.47
C MET A 403 35.61 7.85 -28.78
N GLN A 404 36.12 6.62 -28.77
CA GLN A 404 37.53 6.33 -29.10
C GLN A 404 37.85 6.62 -30.58
N GLU A 405 36.94 6.30 -31.50
CA GLU A 405 37.09 6.62 -32.93
C GLU A 405 37.08 8.13 -33.18
N LEU A 406 36.19 8.86 -32.51
CA LEU A 406 36.14 10.32 -32.60
C LEU A 406 37.43 10.97 -32.06
N GLU A 407 37.92 10.52 -30.90
CA GLU A 407 39.19 10.99 -30.34
C GLU A 407 40.37 10.69 -31.26
N ARG A 408 40.40 9.50 -31.86
CA ARG A 408 41.42 9.12 -32.83
C ARG A 408 41.36 10.00 -34.08
N SER A 409 40.17 10.17 -34.67
CA SER A 409 39.97 10.99 -35.86
C SER A 409 40.36 12.46 -35.62
N ASN A 410 40.01 13.01 -34.46
CA ASN A 410 40.45 14.35 -34.06
C ASN A 410 41.98 14.46 -33.98
N ARG A 411 42.66 13.48 -33.37
CA ARG A 411 44.13 13.47 -33.30
C ARG A 411 44.79 13.36 -34.66
N GLU A 412 44.26 12.49 -35.54
CA GLU A 412 44.78 12.32 -36.91
C GLU A 412 44.60 13.61 -37.72
N LEU A 413 43.45 14.28 -37.59
CA LEU A 413 43.18 15.56 -38.25
C LEU A 413 44.11 16.68 -37.75
N GLU A 414 44.35 16.75 -36.43
CA GLU A 414 45.31 17.70 -35.85
C GLU A 414 46.73 17.50 -36.40
N GLN A 415 47.17 16.24 -36.46
CA GLN A 415 48.50 15.91 -36.97
C GLN A 415 48.64 16.23 -38.46
N PHE A 416 47.63 15.91 -39.27
CA PHE A 416 47.60 16.24 -40.69
C PHE A 416 47.68 17.76 -40.92
N ALA A 417 46.85 18.53 -40.21
CA ALA A 417 46.84 19.99 -40.32
C ALA A 417 48.20 20.60 -39.95
N TYR A 418 48.88 20.06 -38.93
CA TYR A 418 50.20 20.50 -38.52
C TYR A 418 51.28 20.24 -39.60
N VAL A 419 51.38 19.01 -40.09
CA VAL A 419 52.41 18.61 -41.08
C VAL A 419 52.20 19.34 -42.40
N ALA A 420 50.97 19.33 -42.95
CA ALA A 420 50.68 19.98 -44.22
C ALA A 420 50.99 21.49 -44.19
N SER A 421 50.74 22.16 -43.07
CA SER A 421 51.02 23.60 -42.94
C SER A 421 52.53 23.89 -42.90
N HIS A 422 53.32 23.07 -42.23
CA HIS A 422 54.77 23.18 -42.23
C HIS A 422 55.33 23.00 -43.65
N ASP A 423 54.87 21.96 -44.35
CA ASP A 423 55.36 21.61 -45.69
C ASP A 423 54.95 22.64 -46.77
N LEU A 424 53.86 23.37 -46.57
CA LEU A 424 53.47 24.49 -47.43
C LEU A 424 54.21 25.79 -47.13
N GLN A 425 54.63 26.03 -45.89
CA GLN A 425 55.33 27.26 -45.52
C GLN A 425 56.76 27.31 -46.06
N GLU A 426 57.45 26.18 -46.10
CA GLU A 426 58.83 26.09 -46.54
C GLU A 426 59.06 26.48 -48.01
N PRO A 427 58.32 25.96 -49.01
CA PRO A 427 58.50 26.40 -50.40
C PRO A 427 58.14 27.87 -50.58
N LEU A 428 57.13 28.39 -49.87
CA LEU A 428 56.78 29.82 -49.90
C LEU A 428 57.91 30.70 -49.36
N ARG A 429 58.58 30.27 -48.29
CA ARG A 429 59.73 30.96 -47.71
C ARG A 429 60.90 31.01 -48.70
N MET A 430 61.12 29.90 -49.41
CA MET A 430 62.15 29.81 -50.44
C MET A 430 61.85 30.72 -51.63
N VAL A 431 60.61 30.73 -52.11
CA VAL A 431 60.17 31.66 -53.18
C VAL A 431 60.46 33.09 -52.75
N SER A 432 59.92 33.58 -51.62
CA SER A 432 60.17 34.95 -51.17
C SER A 432 61.66 35.28 -51.04
N SER A 433 62.45 34.39 -50.45
CA SER A 433 63.88 34.62 -50.19
C SER A 433 64.69 34.77 -51.48
N TYR A 434 64.48 33.88 -52.46
CA TYR A 434 65.19 33.97 -53.74
C TYR A 434 64.73 35.16 -54.59
N THR A 435 63.43 35.47 -54.59
CA THR A 435 62.93 36.65 -55.31
C THR A 435 63.50 37.94 -54.71
N GLN A 436 63.61 38.03 -53.38
CA GLN A 436 64.27 39.16 -52.70
C GLN A 436 65.78 39.23 -52.98
N LEU A 437 66.47 38.09 -53.06
CA LEU A 437 67.89 38.04 -53.43
C LEU A 437 68.13 38.52 -54.86
N LEU A 438 67.23 38.18 -55.80
CA LEU A 438 67.28 38.68 -57.18
C LEU A 438 67.17 40.21 -57.23
N ALA A 439 66.19 40.78 -56.54
CA ALA A 439 66.04 42.23 -56.42
C ALA A 439 67.30 42.90 -55.83
N ARG A 440 67.88 42.31 -54.78
CA ARG A 440 69.08 42.87 -54.13
C ARG A 440 70.33 42.77 -54.99
N ARG A 441 70.51 41.69 -55.76
CA ARG A 441 71.74 41.43 -56.53
C ARG A 441 71.75 42.11 -57.89
N TYR A 442 70.59 42.23 -58.52
CA TYR A 442 70.46 42.75 -59.88
C TYR A 442 69.69 44.06 -59.96
N GLY A 443 69.38 44.71 -58.83
CA GLY A 443 68.52 45.91 -58.76
C GLY A 443 68.79 46.94 -59.85
N ASP A 444 70.04 47.37 -60.03
CA ASP A 444 70.41 48.39 -61.05
C ASP A 444 70.28 47.89 -62.50
N ALA A 445 70.18 46.58 -62.71
CA ALA A 445 70.03 45.92 -64.01
C ALA A 445 68.59 45.43 -64.29
N LEU A 446 67.66 45.64 -63.35
CA LEU A 446 66.25 45.29 -63.50
C LEU A 446 65.45 46.53 -63.90
N ASP A 447 64.51 46.38 -64.85
CA ASP A 447 63.55 47.43 -65.19
C ASP A 447 62.44 47.54 -64.13
N GLN A 448 61.58 48.56 -64.26
CA GLN A 448 60.50 48.79 -63.31
C GLN A 448 59.51 47.61 -63.25
N ASP A 449 59.19 47.02 -64.41
CA ASP A 449 58.27 45.88 -64.51
C ASP A 449 58.82 44.67 -63.74
N ALA A 450 60.13 44.39 -63.83
CA ALA A 450 60.76 43.32 -63.06
C ALA A 450 60.71 43.58 -61.55
N HIS A 451 60.88 44.83 -61.11
CA HIS A 451 60.70 45.19 -59.69
C HIS A 451 59.27 44.97 -59.22
N ASP A 452 58.28 45.35 -60.04
CA ASP A 452 56.86 45.17 -59.74
C ASP A 452 56.49 43.67 -59.68
N PHE A 453 56.97 42.85 -60.61
CA PHE A 453 56.75 41.39 -60.59
C PHE A 453 57.38 40.72 -59.37
N ILE A 454 58.60 41.13 -58.99
CA ILE A 454 59.23 40.65 -57.76
C ILE A 454 58.38 41.04 -56.55
N GLY A 455 57.91 42.28 -56.48
CA GLY A 455 56.99 42.76 -55.45
C GLY A 455 55.73 41.88 -55.36
N PHE A 456 55.06 41.63 -56.48
CA PHE A 456 53.87 40.79 -56.51
C PHE A 456 54.12 39.34 -56.04
N ALA A 457 55.26 38.75 -56.40
CA ALA A 457 55.63 37.39 -56.01
C ALA A 457 55.94 37.29 -54.51
N VAL A 458 56.75 38.22 -53.98
CA VAL A 458 57.08 38.28 -52.54
C VAL A 458 55.81 38.51 -51.73
N ASP A 459 54.98 39.48 -52.12
CA ASP A 459 53.72 39.76 -51.45
C ASP A 459 52.76 38.57 -51.53
N GLY A 460 52.70 37.88 -52.68
CA GLY A 460 51.92 36.67 -52.86
C GLY A 460 52.32 35.55 -51.89
N ALA A 461 53.62 35.28 -51.79
CA ALA A 461 54.17 34.28 -50.90
C ALA A 461 53.97 34.64 -49.42
N THR A 462 54.22 35.89 -49.03
CA THR A 462 53.95 36.37 -47.66
C THR A 462 52.46 36.31 -47.31
N ARG A 463 51.56 36.62 -48.26
CA ARG A 463 50.12 36.46 -48.05
C ARG A 463 49.73 35.01 -47.81
N MET A 464 50.25 34.07 -48.60
CA MET A 464 49.97 32.64 -48.43
C MET A 464 50.50 32.10 -47.10
N GLN A 465 51.71 32.51 -46.68
CA GLN A 465 52.26 32.15 -45.37
C GLN A 465 51.35 32.61 -44.23
N ARG A 466 50.88 33.86 -44.28
CA ARG A 466 49.96 34.41 -43.28
C ARG A 466 48.64 33.65 -43.23
N LEU A 467 48.05 33.31 -44.38
CA LEU A 467 46.82 32.53 -44.45
C LEU A 467 46.97 31.14 -43.81
N ILE A 468 48.10 30.46 -44.04
CA ILE A 468 48.38 29.16 -43.44
C ILE A 468 48.51 29.27 -41.92
N GLN A 469 49.21 30.31 -41.43
CA GLN A 469 49.34 30.57 -40.00
C GLN A 469 47.99 30.88 -39.34
N ASP A 470 47.17 31.72 -39.98
CA ASP A 470 45.83 32.09 -39.50
C ASP A 470 44.91 30.85 -39.43
N LEU A 471 44.98 29.95 -40.43
CA LEU A 471 44.20 28.70 -40.45
C LEU A 471 44.62 27.74 -39.33
N LEU A 472 45.93 27.61 -39.08
CA LEU A 472 46.45 26.81 -37.98
C LEU A 472 46.03 27.37 -36.61
N ALA A 473 46.09 28.69 -36.45
CA ALA A 473 45.65 29.36 -35.23
C ALA A 473 44.16 29.09 -34.97
N TYR A 474 43.31 29.21 -35.99
CA TYR A 474 41.89 28.91 -35.91
C TYR A 474 41.62 27.45 -35.48
N SER A 475 42.26 26.47 -36.13
CA SER A 475 42.08 25.03 -35.81
C SER A 475 42.42 24.70 -34.35
N ARG A 476 43.43 25.37 -33.78
CA ARG A 476 43.88 25.14 -32.40
C ARG A 476 42.92 25.69 -31.33
N VAL A 477 42.12 26.72 -31.63
CA VAL A 477 41.17 27.31 -30.67
C VAL A 477 40.10 26.29 -30.25
N THR A 478 39.65 25.44 -31.18
CA THR A 478 38.62 24.43 -30.93
C THR A 478 39.11 23.16 -30.23
N THR A 479 40.41 22.82 -30.33
CA THR A 479 40.94 21.52 -29.89
C THR A 479 41.90 21.60 -28.69
N ARG A 480 42.54 22.75 -28.43
CA ARG A 480 43.56 22.90 -27.36
C ARG A 480 43.46 24.22 -26.59
N GLY A 481 42.26 24.70 -26.30
CA GLY A 481 42.11 25.77 -25.29
C GLY A 481 42.70 25.30 -23.95
N ARG A 482 43.52 26.13 -23.29
CA ARG A 482 43.88 25.86 -21.89
C ARG A 482 42.61 25.85 -21.04
N PRO A 483 42.60 25.19 -19.86
CA PRO A 483 41.48 25.32 -18.94
C PRO A 483 41.16 26.80 -18.72
N LEU A 484 39.88 27.16 -18.82
CA LEU A 484 39.42 28.52 -18.61
C LEU A 484 39.80 28.94 -17.18
N GLY A 485 40.65 29.95 -17.05
CA GLY A 485 41.05 30.55 -15.78
C GLY A 485 40.30 31.85 -15.53
N ASP A 486 40.29 32.34 -14.28
CA ASP A 486 39.84 33.70 -14.00
C ASP A 486 40.85 34.70 -14.56
N VAL A 487 40.48 35.41 -15.62
CA VAL A 487 41.38 36.31 -16.38
C VAL A 487 40.86 37.74 -16.32
N ASP A 488 41.74 38.67 -15.95
CA ASP A 488 41.53 40.11 -16.11
C ASP A 488 41.56 40.50 -17.61
N ALA A 489 40.39 40.80 -18.18
CA ALA A 489 40.29 41.20 -19.58
C ALA A 489 40.96 42.56 -19.86
N GLY A 490 41.08 43.44 -18.86
CA GLY A 490 41.82 44.70 -18.96
C GLY A 490 43.32 44.48 -19.12
N ALA A 491 43.88 43.54 -18.36
CA ALA A 491 45.28 43.14 -18.53
C ALA A 491 45.54 42.52 -19.92
N ALA A 492 44.61 41.69 -20.41
CA ALA A 492 44.68 41.12 -21.76
C ALA A 492 44.66 42.20 -22.86
N LEU A 493 43.76 43.19 -22.77
CA LEU A 493 43.73 44.33 -23.70
C LEU A 493 45.01 45.17 -23.60
N THR A 494 45.53 45.40 -22.40
CA THR A 494 46.80 46.12 -22.20
C THR A 494 47.96 45.42 -22.91
N GLY A 495 48.04 44.09 -22.78
CA GLY A 495 49.03 43.28 -23.51
C GLY A 495 48.87 43.38 -25.03
N ALA A 496 47.64 43.38 -25.54
CA ALA A 496 47.35 43.54 -26.95
C ALA A 496 47.79 44.93 -27.49
N LEU A 497 47.56 45.99 -26.72
CA LEU A 497 47.98 47.34 -27.10
C LEU A 497 49.51 47.49 -27.09
N ALA A 498 50.20 46.88 -26.12
CA ALA A 498 51.66 46.85 -26.10
C ALA A 498 52.23 46.15 -27.36
N ASN A 499 51.61 45.06 -27.82
CA ASN A 499 52.01 44.39 -29.06
C ASN A 499 51.77 45.25 -30.32
N LEU A 500 50.85 46.23 -30.25
CA LEU A 500 50.49 47.10 -31.36
C LEU A 500 51.12 48.50 -31.28
N GLN A 501 51.99 48.75 -30.30
CA GLN A 501 52.53 50.08 -30.01
C GLN A 501 53.11 50.78 -31.25
N ALA A 502 53.94 50.09 -32.03
CA ALA A 502 54.54 50.65 -33.24
C ALA A 502 53.49 51.05 -34.30
N ALA A 503 52.41 50.28 -34.44
CA ALA A 503 51.33 50.59 -35.36
C ALA A 503 50.46 51.76 -34.87
N ILE A 504 50.25 51.86 -33.55
CA ILE A 504 49.56 52.96 -32.90
C ILE A 504 50.33 54.26 -33.11
N ASP A 505 51.64 54.25 -32.83
CA ASP A 505 52.51 55.43 -32.98
C ASP A 505 52.58 55.89 -34.43
N ALA A 506 52.77 54.96 -35.37
CA ALA A 506 52.87 55.27 -36.80
C ALA A 506 51.56 55.79 -37.41
N SER A 507 50.41 55.48 -36.82
CA SER A 507 49.09 55.93 -37.28
C SER A 507 48.49 57.06 -36.43
N ALA A 508 49.18 57.47 -35.36
CA ALA A 508 48.66 58.36 -34.32
C ALA A 508 47.29 57.90 -33.78
N ALA A 509 47.06 56.59 -33.68
CA ALA A 509 45.77 56.05 -33.25
C ALA A 509 45.48 56.38 -31.77
N VAL A 510 44.23 56.74 -31.49
CA VAL A 510 43.73 56.99 -30.13
C VAL A 510 42.85 55.82 -29.73
N VAL A 511 43.31 55.04 -28.74
CA VAL A 511 42.55 53.93 -28.18
C VAL A 511 42.06 54.29 -26.79
N THR A 512 40.75 54.20 -26.57
CA THR A 512 40.10 54.41 -25.27
C THR A 512 39.40 53.14 -24.82
N GLN A 513 39.24 52.95 -23.51
CA GLN A 513 38.61 51.75 -22.96
C GLN A 513 37.75 52.08 -21.74
N GLU A 514 36.68 51.31 -21.55
CA GLU A 514 35.94 51.21 -20.29
C GLU A 514 36.56 50.15 -19.38
N PRO A 515 36.26 50.12 -18.06
CA PRO A 515 36.71 49.06 -17.18
C PRO A 515 36.20 47.68 -17.65
N LEU A 516 37.14 46.76 -17.93
CA LEU A 516 36.84 45.41 -18.40
C LEU A 516 36.75 44.43 -17.21
N PRO A 517 35.86 43.41 -17.28
CA PRO A 517 35.63 42.48 -16.18
C PRO A 517 36.68 41.36 -16.12
N HIS A 518 36.66 40.61 -15.01
CA HIS A 518 37.26 39.28 -14.95
C HIS A 518 36.32 38.25 -15.60
N LEU A 519 36.89 37.34 -16.39
CA LEU A 519 36.14 36.36 -17.17
C LEU A 519 36.82 34.98 -17.12
N PRO A 520 36.06 33.87 -17.10
CA PRO A 520 36.60 32.54 -17.32
C PRO A 520 37.08 32.40 -18.76
N ALA A 521 38.38 32.57 -19.00
CA ALA A 521 38.98 32.65 -20.34
C ALA A 521 40.40 32.05 -20.40
N ASP A 522 40.90 31.83 -21.63
CA ASP A 522 42.33 31.68 -21.89
C ASP A 522 42.93 33.07 -22.14
N ALA A 523 43.84 33.52 -21.28
CA ALA A 523 44.43 34.85 -21.34
C ALA A 523 45.15 35.14 -22.67
N GLY A 524 45.79 34.12 -23.27
CA GLY A 524 46.48 34.26 -24.54
C GLY A 524 45.51 34.43 -25.71
N GLN A 525 44.43 33.64 -25.74
CA GLN A 525 43.38 33.77 -26.76
C GLN A 525 42.66 35.12 -26.64
N LEU A 526 42.38 35.59 -25.42
CA LEU A 526 41.72 36.87 -25.19
C LEU A 526 42.61 38.04 -25.63
N THR A 527 43.90 38.00 -25.33
CA THR A 527 44.89 38.99 -25.81
C THR A 527 44.95 39.01 -27.34
N GLN A 528 44.99 37.84 -27.98
CA GLN A 528 45.00 37.73 -29.45
C GLN A 528 43.71 38.28 -30.08
N LEU A 529 42.55 38.05 -29.47
CA LEU A 529 41.27 38.59 -29.93
C LEU A 529 41.30 40.12 -29.95
N PHE A 530 41.69 40.76 -28.84
CA PHE A 530 41.82 42.21 -28.78
C PHE A 530 42.83 42.74 -29.80
N GLN A 531 43.98 42.08 -29.91
CA GLN A 531 45.01 42.45 -30.88
C GLN A 531 44.47 42.39 -32.32
N ASN A 532 43.71 41.35 -32.68
CA ASN A 532 43.14 41.22 -34.02
C ASN A 532 42.11 42.32 -34.33
N LEU A 533 41.23 42.63 -33.38
CA LEU A 533 40.20 43.65 -33.55
C LEU A 533 40.81 45.06 -33.65
N VAL A 534 41.71 45.41 -32.74
CA VAL A 534 42.37 46.73 -32.71
C VAL A 534 43.30 46.91 -33.92
N ALA A 535 44.06 45.88 -34.31
CA ALA A 535 44.91 45.95 -35.50
C ALA A 535 44.09 46.19 -36.78
N ASN A 536 42.93 45.54 -36.91
CA ASN A 536 42.03 45.78 -38.03
C ASN A 536 41.50 47.21 -38.04
N ALA A 537 41.10 47.74 -36.88
CA ALA A 537 40.64 49.14 -36.76
C ALA A 537 41.72 50.17 -37.11
N ILE A 538 42.99 49.93 -36.73
CA ILE A 538 44.13 50.79 -37.14
C ILE A 538 44.36 50.73 -38.66
N LYS A 539 44.24 49.53 -39.22
CA LYS A 539 44.54 49.25 -40.62
C LYS A 539 43.49 49.84 -41.56
N PHE A 540 42.21 49.66 -41.28
CA PHE A 540 41.10 50.04 -42.18
C PHE A 540 40.54 51.43 -41.85
N ARG A 541 41.42 52.42 -41.87
CA ARG A 541 41.10 53.84 -41.61
C ARG A 541 40.91 54.63 -42.89
N ARG A 542 40.29 55.81 -42.78
CA ARG A 542 40.21 56.78 -43.88
C ARG A 542 41.57 57.45 -44.10
N PRO A 543 41.99 57.71 -45.35
CA PRO A 543 43.25 58.40 -45.63
C PRO A 543 43.30 59.78 -44.97
N GLY A 544 44.39 60.10 -44.28
CA GLY A 544 44.60 61.40 -43.63
C GLY A 544 43.95 61.58 -42.26
N GLU A 545 43.21 60.58 -41.76
CA GLU A 545 42.58 60.63 -40.43
C GLU A 545 43.26 59.66 -39.45
N ALA A 546 43.45 60.12 -38.20
CA ALA A 546 43.97 59.30 -37.12
C ALA A 546 42.87 58.33 -36.61
N PRO A 547 43.12 57.01 -36.49
CA PRO A 547 42.12 56.06 -36.01
C PRO A 547 41.67 56.37 -34.58
N ARG A 548 40.37 56.43 -34.36
CA ARG A 548 39.78 56.50 -33.02
C ARG A 548 39.08 55.18 -32.72
N ILE A 549 39.54 54.50 -31.68
CA ILE A 549 39.09 53.17 -31.31
C ILE A 549 38.62 53.22 -29.86
N HIS A 550 37.44 52.68 -29.61
CA HIS A 550 36.86 52.59 -28.27
C HIS A 550 36.51 51.14 -27.95
N VAL A 551 37.03 50.63 -26.83
CA VAL A 551 36.70 49.31 -26.30
C VAL A 551 35.74 49.48 -25.12
N GLY A 552 34.46 49.24 -25.37
CA GLY A 552 33.41 49.31 -24.36
C GLY A 552 33.05 47.95 -23.78
N CYS A 553 32.46 47.92 -22.60
CA CYS A 553 31.92 46.70 -22.01
C CYS A 553 30.65 46.97 -21.20
N ARG A 554 29.63 46.15 -21.44
CA ARG A 554 28.38 46.19 -20.68
C ARG A 554 27.93 44.81 -20.26
N ARG A 555 27.30 44.74 -19.09
CA ARG A 555 26.67 43.51 -18.61
C ARG A 555 25.33 43.32 -19.31
N VAL A 556 25.12 42.14 -19.87
CA VAL A 556 23.84 41.69 -20.44
C VAL A 556 23.34 40.47 -19.66
N ALA A 557 22.09 40.06 -19.87
CA ALA A 557 21.50 38.96 -19.09
C ALA A 557 22.32 37.66 -19.23
N GLY A 558 23.05 37.30 -18.18
CA GLY A 558 23.88 36.10 -18.12
C GLY A 558 25.25 36.18 -18.79
N ALA A 559 25.67 37.33 -19.34
CA ALA A 559 26.95 37.47 -20.03
C ALA A 559 27.52 38.89 -19.99
N TRP A 560 28.77 39.04 -20.43
CA TRP A 560 29.39 40.34 -20.71
C TRP A 560 29.44 40.55 -22.21
N GLU A 561 29.01 41.72 -22.66
CA GLU A 561 29.19 42.16 -24.02
C GLU A 561 30.38 43.11 -24.07
N VAL A 562 31.38 42.75 -24.88
CA VAL A 562 32.56 43.59 -25.15
C VAL A 562 32.45 44.08 -26.58
N ALA A 563 32.55 45.39 -26.78
CA ALA A 563 32.42 46.03 -28.09
C ALA A 563 33.71 46.77 -28.44
N VAL A 564 34.23 46.56 -29.66
CA VAL A 564 35.30 47.37 -30.23
C VAL A 564 34.69 48.22 -31.33
N ARG A 565 34.68 49.53 -31.15
CA ARG A 565 34.15 50.50 -32.09
C ARG A 565 35.29 51.32 -32.68
N ASP A 566 35.31 51.47 -34.00
CA ASP A 566 36.23 52.36 -34.70
C ASP A 566 35.48 53.37 -35.59
N GLU A 567 36.17 54.42 -36.01
CA GLU A 567 35.67 55.45 -36.93
C GLU A 567 36.26 55.29 -38.35
N GLY A 568 36.61 54.06 -38.74
CA GLY A 568 37.28 53.76 -40.01
C GLY A 568 36.38 53.83 -41.25
N ILE A 569 36.73 53.04 -42.27
CA ILE A 569 36.00 52.99 -43.54
C ILE A 569 34.60 52.35 -43.42
N GLY A 570 34.32 51.67 -42.31
CA GLY A 570 33.10 50.90 -42.09
C GLY A 570 33.04 49.63 -42.93
N ILE A 571 32.00 48.83 -42.72
CA ILE A 571 31.75 47.60 -43.47
C ILE A 571 30.37 47.77 -44.15
N ASP A 572 30.30 47.57 -45.46
CA ASP A 572 29.02 47.60 -46.18
C ASP A 572 28.11 46.46 -45.64
N PRO A 573 26.85 46.75 -45.24
CA PRO A 573 25.95 45.78 -44.61
C PRO A 573 25.77 44.47 -45.38
N ARG A 574 25.93 44.48 -46.71
CA ARG A 574 25.84 43.29 -47.57
C ARG A 574 26.93 42.25 -47.27
N PHE A 575 27.94 42.61 -46.49
CA PHE A 575 29.05 41.74 -46.16
C PHE A 575 29.09 41.29 -44.69
N PHE A 576 28.18 41.73 -43.82
CA PHE A 576 28.22 41.38 -42.38
C PHE A 576 28.26 39.87 -42.14
N ASP A 577 27.48 39.09 -42.87
CA ASP A 577 27.47 37.62 -42.74
C ASP A 577 28.68 36.94 -43.40
N ARG A 578 29.46 37.67 -44.20
CA ARG A 578 30.55 37.13 -45.02
C ARG A 578 31.92 37.42 -44.42
N ILE A 579 32.11 38.48 -43.64
CA ILE A 579 33.43 38.88 -43.13
C ILE A 579 34.03 37.90 -42.12
N PHE A 580 33.20 37.13 -41.43
CA PHE A 580 33.64 36.11 -40.46
C PHE A 580 33.72 34.70 -41.07
N THR A 581 33.44 34.55 -42.36
CA THR A 581 33.63 33.27 -43.07
C THR A 581 35.08 33.07 -43.47
N ILE A 582 35.58 31.85 -43.30
CA ILE A 582 36.98 31.50 -43.59
C ILE A 582 37.30 31.79 -45.07
N PHE A 583 38.47 32.38 -45.33
CA PHE A 583 38.97 32.76 -46.66
C PHE A 583 38.23 33.91 -47.37
N ARG A 584 37.39 34.69 -46.70
CA ARG A 584 36.76 35.88 -47.29
C ARG A 584 37.42 37.20 -46.86
N ARG A 585 37.67 38.07 -47.84
CA ARG A 585 38.13 39.46 -47.66
C ARG A 585 37.29 40.39 -48.53
N LEU A 586 37.10 41.62 -48.06
CA LEU A 586 36.34 42.67 -48.77
C LEU A 586 37.23 43.67 -49.49
N HIS A 587 38.41 43.97 -48.96
CA HIS A 587 39.33 44.93 -49.53
C HIS A 587 40.66 44.24 -49.87
N THR A 588 40.96 44.12 -51.15
CA THR A 588 42.25 43.71 -51.70
C THR A 588 43.07 44.96 -52.00
N GLN A 589 43.72 45.48 -50.95
CA GLN A 589 44.59 46.67 -50.94
C GLN A 589 43.96 47.98 -51.40
#